data_AF-A0A534GCT8-F1
#
_entry.id   AF-A0A534GCT8-F1
#
_cell.length_a   1.000
_cell.length_b   1.000
_cell.length_c   1.000
_cell.angle_alpha   90.00
_cell.angle_beta   90.00
_cell.angle_gamma   90.00
#
_symmetry.space_group_name_H-M   'P 1'
#
loop_
_entity.id
_entity.type
_entity.pdbx_description
1 polymer ?
#
loop_
_entity_poly.entity_id
_entity_poly.type
_entity_poly.pdbx_seq_one_letter_code
_entity_poly.pdbx_strand_id
1 'polypeptide(L)' 'MCLLVLAWQAAPRYRLAVAANRDEYHERPAAALAKWPEPPGIIAGRDLRASG' A
#
# COMPACT_ATOMS: atom_id res chain seq x y z
N MET A 1 -0.72 -0.15 15.67
CA MET A 1 0.33 0.87 15.59
C MET A 1 0.65 1.14 14.12
N CYS A 2 0.26 2.30 13.59
CA CYS A 2 0.57 2.66 12.21
C CYS A 2 2.01 3.20 12.09
N LEU A 3 2.64 2.99 10.93
CA LEU A 3 4.00 3.46 10.61
C LEU A 3 4.03 4.16 9.25
N LEU A 4 4.81 5.22 9.15
CA LEU A 4 5.19 5.86 7.91
C LEU A 4 6.72 6.05 7.88
N VAL A 5 7.34 5.60 6.81
CA VAL A 5 8.78 5.73 6.55
C VAL A 5 8.96 6.52 5.26
N LEU A 6 9.79 7.57 5.33
CA LEU A 6 10.16 8.41 4.21
C LEU A 6 11.66 8.31 3.99
N ALA A 7 12.04 7.96 2.77
CA ALA A 7 13.43 7.95 2.33
C ALA A 7 13.62 9.00 1.23
N TRP A 8 14.05 10.19 1.63
CA TRP A 8 14.26 11.33 0.73
C TRP A 8 15.71 11.35 0.24
N GLN A 9 15.91 11.27 -1.08
CA GLN A 9 17.23 11.25 -1.72
C GLN A 9 18.21 10.20 -1.17
N ALA A 10 17.68 9.11 -0.59
CA ALA A 10 18.48 8.06 0.02
C ALA A 10 18.99 7.01 -0.98
N ALA A 11 18.52 7.03 -2.23
CA ALA A 11 18.92 6.09 -3.27
C ALA A 11 19.05 6.79 -4.64
N PRO A 12 20.03 6.42 -5.48
CA PRO A 12 20.26 7.07 -6.77
C PRO A 12 19.12 6.86 -7.78
N ARG A 13 18.33 5.79 -7.62
CA ARG A 13 17.22 5.45 -8.53
C ARG A 13 15.92 6.19 -8.21
N TYR A 14 15.69 6.57 -6.95
CA TYR A 14 14.42 7.11 -6.49
C TYR A 14 14.64 8.41 -5.72
N ARG A 15 14.02 9.50 -6.21
CA ARG A 15 14.06 10.80 -5.51
C ARG A 15 13.40 10.71 -4.14
N LEU A 16 12.30 9.96 -4.04
CA LEU A 16 11.57 9.68 -2.82
C LEU A 16 11.08 8.23 -2.86
N ALA A 17 11.27 7.51 -1.76
CA ALA A 17 10.55 6.27 -1.48
C ALA A 17 9.71 6.44 -0.22
N VAL A 18 8.49 5.91 -0.25
CA VAL A 18 7.54 5.93 0.86
C VAL A 18 7.15 4.49 1.16
N ALA A 19 7.23 4.10 2.42
CA ALA A 19 6.69 2.84 2.91
C ALA A 19 5.77 3.15 4.09
N ALA A 20 4.59 2.56 4.11
CA ALA A 20 3.62 2.78 5.17
C ALA A 20 2.95 1.47 5.56
N ASN A 21 2.60 1.36 6.84
CA ASN A 21 1.70 0.35 7.37
C ASN A 21 0.58 1.06 8.13
N ARG A 22 -0.66 0.68 7.85
CA ARG A 22 -1.81 0.99 8.66
C ARG A 22 -2.38 -0.29 9.25
N ASP A 23 -2.18 -0.47 10.55
CA ASP A 23 -2.83 -1.56 11.28
C ASP A 23 -4.35 -1.36 11.25
N GLU A 24 -5.06 -2.44 10.99
CA GLU A 24 -6.51 -2.44 10.80
C GLU A 24 -7.12 -3.68 11.45
N TYR A 25 -8.44 -3.67 11.67
CA TYR A 25 -9.14 -4.82 12.24
C TYR A 25 -8.97 -6.07 11.36
N HIS A 26 -8.61 -7.19 11.97
CA HIS A 26 -8.40 -8.46 11.28
C HIS A 26 -9.66 -8.94 10.52
N GLU A 27 -10.86 -8.60 11.02
CA GLU A 27 -12.14 -8.93 10.39
C GLU A 27 -12.50 -8.06 9.18
N ARG A 28 -11.71 -7.03 8.87
CA ARG A 28 -12.00 -6.16 7.72
C ARG A 28 -11.78 -6.94 6.42
N PRO A 29 -12.81 -7.10 5.58
CA PRO A 29 -12.72 -7.92 4.39
C PRO A 29 -11.88 -7.21 3.33
N ALA A 30 -10.91 -7.93 2.78
CA ALA A 30 -10.11 -7.50 1.64
C ALA A 30 -10.03 -8.62 0.61
N ALA A 31 -10.02 -8.27 -0.67
CA ALA A 31 -9.64 -9.18 -1.73
C ALA A 31 -8.17 -9.58 -1.58
N ALA A 32 -7.85 -10.80 -2.04
CA ALA A 32 -6.49 -11.32 -2.06
C ALA A 32 -5.54 -10.43 -2.89
N LEU A 33 -4.24 -10.55 -2.62
CA LEU A 33 -3.19 -9.84 -3.33
C LEU A 33 -3.27 -10.12 -4.84
N ALA A 34 -3.48 -9.07 -5.63
CA ALA A 34 -3.50 -9.14 -7.08
C ALA A 34 -2.96 -7.85 -7.71
N LYS A 35 -2.65 -7.92 -9.01
CA LYS A 35 -2.46 -6.71 -9.82
C LYS A 35 -3.82 -6.09 -10.06
N TRP A 36 -3.96 -4.80 -9.75
CA TRP A 36 -5.21 -4.11 -10.00
C TRP A 36 -5.39 -3.86 -11.50
N PRO A 37 -6.63 -3.98 -12.01
CA PRO A 37 -6.91 -3.65 -13.41
C PRO A 37 -6.78 -2.15 -13.68
N GLU A 38 -7.24 -1.32 -12.75
CA GLU A 38 -7.19 0.14 -12.81
C GLU A 38 -7.07 0.69 -11.38
N PRO A 39 -6.19 1.68 -11.11
CA PRO A 39 -5.14 2.16 -12.00
C PRO A 39 -4.00 1.13 -12.14
N PRO A 40 -3.27 1.14 -13.27
CA PRO A 40 -2.17 0.22 -13.51
C PRO A 40 -0.99 0.50 -12.56
N GLY A 41 -0.22 -0.56 -12.27
CA GLY A 41 0.99 -0.46 -11.43
C GLY A 41 0.76 -0.71 -9.94
N ILE A 42 -0.48 -0.89 -9.51
CA ILE A 42 -0.80 -1.30 -8.14
C ILE A 42 -0.83 -2.82 -8.02
N ILE A 43 -0.12 -3.35 -7.01
CA ILE A 43 -0.15 -4.76 -6.61
C ILE A 43 -0.49 -4.80 -5.12
N ALA A 44 -1.75 -5.05 -4.80
CA ALA A 44 -2.26 -5.04 -3.43
C ALA A 44 -3.53 -5.89 -3.31
N GLY A 45 -3.86 -6.34 -2.09
CA GLY A 45 -5.24 -6.68 -1.77
C GLY A 45 -6.13 -5.43 -1.85
N ARG A 46 -7.43 -5.60 -2.10
CA ARG A 46 -8.37 -4.47 -2.20
C ARG A 46 -9.37 -4.53 -1.07
N ASP A 47 -9.45 -3.48 -0.28
CA ASP A 47 -10.47 -3.38 0.77
C ASP A 47 -11.87 -3.42 0.14
N LEU A 48 -12.71 -4.34 0.61
CA LEU A 48 -14.05 -4.56 0.06
C LEU A 48 -15.12 -3.67 0.69
N ARG A 49 -14.82 -3.00 1.81
CA ARG A 49 -15.70 -2.00 2.45
C ARG A 49 -15.38 -0.60 1.95
N ALA A 50 -14.10 -0.24 1.82
CA ALA A 50 -13.67 1.09 1.40
C ALA A 50 -13.14 1.16 -0.05
N SER A 51 -13.19 0.06 -0.80
CA SER A 51 -12.74 -0.06 -2.19
C SER A 51 -11.23 0.03 -2.44
N GLY A 52 -10.42 -0.20 -1.40
CA GLY A 52 -8.96 -0.13 -1.43
C GLY A 52 -8.47 1.29 -1.17
#